data_AF-A0A9E5W9Y8-F1
#
_entry.id   AF-A0A9E5W9Y8-F1
#
_cell.length_a   1.000
_cell.length_b   1.000
_cell.length_c   1.000
_cell.angle_alpha   90.00
_cell.angle_beta   90.00
_cell.angle_gamma   90.00
#
_symmetry.space_group_name_H-M   'P 1'
#
loop_
_entity.id
_entity.type
_entity.pdbx_description
1 polymer ?
#
loop_
_entity_poly.entity_id
_entity_poly.type
_entity_poly.pdbx_seq_one_letter_code
_entity_poly.pdbx_strand_id
1 'polypeptide(L)' 'MELLILKSGREYIRFKDNGYLLVSLDKASVFPLDRINAVQEHEAYLKKKGFHNIRIKKLVLTEEDL' A
#
# COMPACT_ATOMS: atom_id res chain seq x y z
N MET A 1 5.76 14.95 -2.92
CA MET A 1 4.36 14.46 -2.79
C MET A 1 4.26 13.43 -1.67
N GLU A 2 3.14 13.38 -0.94
CA GLU A 2 2.90 12.36 0.10
C GLU A 2 1.76 11.42 -0.31
N LEU A 3 1.96 10.13 -0.09
CA LEU A 3 1.05 9.04 -0.46
C LEU A 3 0.94 8.02 0.69
N LEU A 4 -0.05 7.14 0.59
CA LEU A 4 -0.24 5.97 1.43
C LEU A 4 0.13 4.71 0.66
N ILE A 5 0.70 3.74 1.36
CA ILE A 5 1.07 2.43 0.82
C ILE A 5 0.83 1.35 1.87
N LEU A 6 0.45 0.15 1.44
CA LEU A 6 0.32 -1.03 2.30
C LEU A 6 1.57 -1.90 2.22
N LYS A 7 2.24 -2.09 3.36
CA LYS A 7 3.47 -2.88 3.51
C LYS A 7 3.20 -4.18 4.25
N SER A 8 3.72 -5.29 3.74
CA SER A 8 3.71 -6.61 4.37
C SER A 8 5.14 -7.13 4.52
N GLY A 9 5.73 -6.97 5.71
CA GLY A 9 7.13 -7.35 5.93
C GLY A 9 8.10 -6.56 5.03
N ARG A 10 8.76 -7.24 4.07
CA ARG A 10 9.68 -6.62 3.10
C ARG A 10 9.01 -6.21 1.79
N GLU A 11 7.78 -6.66 1.57
CA GLU A 11 7.03 -6.46 0.34
C GLU A 11 5.89 -5.45 0.54
N TYR A 12 5.26 -5.08 -0.56
CA TYR A 12 4.16 -4.14 -0.62
C TYR A 12 2.98 -4.77 -1.34
N ILE A 13 1.80 -4.19 -1.18
CA ILE A 13 0.59 -4.70 -1.80
C ILE A 13 0.29 -3.93 -3.08
N ARG A 14 0.07 -4.67 -4.16
CA ARG A 14 -0.56 -4.17 -5.38
C ARG A 14 -1.98 -4.70 -5.48
N PHE A 15 -2.96 -3.82 -5.55
CA PHE A 15 -4.34 -4.15 -5.85
C PHE A 15 -4.54 -4.22 -7.37
N LYS A 16 -5.35 -5.18 -7.80
CA LYS A 16 -5.91 -5.31 -9.15
C LYS A 16 -7.40 -5.62 -9.02
N ASP A 17 -8.13 -5.51 -10.12
CA ASP A 17 -9.59 -5.64 -10.15
C ASP A 17 -10.13 -6.87 -9.39
N ASN A 18 -9.41 -8.00 -9.45
CA ASN A 18 -9.83 -9.26 -8.81
C ASN A 18 -8.93 -9.72 -7.65
N GLY A 19 -8.10 -8.85 -7.06
CA GLY A 19 -7.33 -9.25 -5.87
C GLY A 19 -6.11 -8.41 -5.59
N TYR A 20 -5.12 -9.07 -4.97
CA TYR A 20 -3.90 -8.43 -4.52
C TYR A 20 -2.68 -9.31 -4.78
N LEU A 21 -1.52 -8.67 -4.93
CA LEU A 21 -0.23 -9.31 -5.11
C LEU A 21 0.79 -8.68 -4.16
N LEU A 22 1.71 -9.50 -3.65
CA LEU A 22 2.92 -9.03 -2.99
C LEU A 22 3.94 -8.63 -4.06
N VAL A 23 4.48 -7.42 -3.95
CA VAL A 23 5.37 -6.82 -4.93
C VAL A 23 6.45 -5.97 -4.26
N SER A 24 7.46 -5.59 -5.04
CA SER A 24 8.41 -4.54 -4.70
C SER A 24 7.78 -3.13 -4.74
N LEU A 25 8.46 -2.15 -4.14
CA LEU A 25 7.95 -0.79 -3.95
C LEU A 25 7.52 -0.11 -5.26
N ASP A 26 8.30 -0.30 -6.34
CA ASP A 26 8.09 0.26 -7.67
C ASP A 26 6.78 -0.19 -8.35
N LYS A 27 6.17 -1.29 -7.88
CA LYS A 27 4.93 -1.86 -8.42
C LYS A 27 3.76 -1.76 -7.46
N ALA A 28 3.97 -1.21 -6.27
CA ALA A 28 2.96 -1.16 -5.23
C ALA A 28 1.81 -0.24 -5.62
N SER A 29 0.61 -0.57 -5.14
CA SER A 29 -0.49 0.39 -5.20
C SER A 29 -0.24 1.49 -4.18
N VAL A 30 -0.29 2.72 -4.65
CA VAL A 30 -0.19 3.93 -3.82
C VAL A 30 -1.52 4.67 -3.86
N PHE A 31 -1.84 5.34 -2.76
CA PHE A 31 -3.10 6.05 -2.59
C PHE A 31 -2.82 7.48 -2.13
N PRO A 32 -3.60 8.47 -2.58
CA PRO A 32 -3.60 9.80 -1.99
C PRO A 32 -3.91 9.77 -0.48
N LEU A 33 -3.39 10.74 0.30
CA LEU A 33 -3.57 10.79 1.76
C LEU A 33 -5.03 10.91 2.20
N ASP A 34 -5.87 11.60 1.43
CA ASP A 34 -7.31 11.78 1.68
C ASP A 34 -8.11 10.46 1.55
N ARG A 35 -7.50 9.41 0.98
CA ARG A 35 -8.10 8.07 0.85
C ARG A 35 -7.81 7.16 2.05
N ILE A 36 -7.34 7.68 3.20
CA ILE A 36 -6.95 6.86 4.37
C ILE A 36 -8.02 5.85 4.80
N ASN A 37 -9.30 6.23 4.79
CA ASN A 37 -10.38 5.34 5.19
C ASN A 37 -10.47 4.11 4.26
N ALA A 38 -10.36 4.32 2.94
CA ALA A 38 -10.35 3.21 1.98
C ALA A 38 -9.12 2.32 2.15
N VAL A 39 -7.95 2.89 2.47
CA VAL A 39 -6.73 2.11 2.74
C VAL A 39 -6.85 1.28 4.03
N GLN A 40 -7.56 1.78 5.05
CA GLN A 40 -7.88 1.02 6.26
C GLN A 40 -8.84 -0.14 5.97
N GLU A 41 -9.82 0.04 5.09
CA GLU A 41 -10.69 -1.05 4.64
C GLU A 41 -9.90 -2.15 3.92
N HIS A 42 -8.97 -1.76 3.04
CA HIS A 42 -8.05 -2.69 2.40
C HIS A 42 -7.15 -3.43 3.40
N GLU A 43 -6.60 -2.72 4.39
CA GLU A 43 -5.82 -3.35 5.47
C GLU A 43 -6.66 -4.38 6.24
N ALA A 44 -7.87 -4.01 6.65
CA ALA A 44 -8.77 -4.90 7.39
C ALA A 44 -9.15 -6.13 6.55
N TYR A 45 -9.42 -5.94 5.26
CA TYR A 45 -9.68 -7.03 4.31
C TYR A 45 -8.50 -8.00 4.22
N LEU A 46 -7.27 -7.50 4.08
CA LEU A 46 -6.07 -8.33 4.00
C LEU A 46 -5.80 -9.09 5.31
N LYS A 47 -6.02 -8.45 6.47
CA LYS A 47 -5.93 -9.10 7.77
C LYS A 47 -6.89 -10.28 7.89
N LYS A 48 -8.14 -10.13 7.43
CA LYS A 48 -9.12 -11.23 7.37
C LYS A 48 -8.70 -12.36 6.43
N LYS A 49 -7.83 -12.10 5.45
CA LYS A 49 -7.28 -13.10 4.52
C LYS A 49 -5.99 -13.77 5.01
N GLY A 50 -5.59 -13.54 6.26
CA GLY A 50 -4.42 -14.19 6.87
C GLY A 50 -3.13 -13.37 6.82
N PHE A 51 -3.18 -12.12 6.37
CA PHE A 51 -1.99 -11.25 6.45
C PHE A 51 -1.84 -10.65 7.84
N HIS A 52 -0.89 -11.15 8.62
CA HIS A 52 -0.73 -10.75 10.02
C HIS A 52 0.15 -9.50 10.24
N ASN A 53 0.93 -9.07 9.25
CA ASN A 53 1.87 -7.95 9.40
C ASN A 53 1.69 -6.88 8.30
N ILE A 54 0.44 -6.58 7.95
CA ILE A 54 0.11 -5.45 7.08
C ILE A 54 0.17 -4.16 7.90
N ARG A 55 0.82 -3.14 7.35
CA ARG A 55 0.86 -1.80 7.93
C ARG A 55 0.65 -0.76 6.85
N ILE A 56 -0.19 0.21 7.13
CA ILE A 56 -0.25 1.44 6.33
C ILE A 56 1.00 2.27 6.62
N LYS A 57 1.65 2.75 5.56
CA LYS A 57 2.83 3.61 5.63
C LYS A 57 2.58 4.88 4.81
N LYS A 58 3.15 5.98 5.27
CA LYS A 58 3.29 7.19 4.48
C LYS A 58 4.51 7.04 3.57
N LEU A 59 4.31 7.17 2.28
CA LEU A 59 5.37 7.23 1.27
C LEU A 59 5.56 8.71 0.89
N VAL A 60 6.78 9.19 1.05
CA VAL A 60 7.16 10.54 0.62
C VAL A 60 7.97 10.42 -0.66
N LEU A 61 7.45 10.99 -1.74
CA LEU A 61 8.13 11.05 -3.04
C LEU A 61 8.73 12.43 -3.23
N THR A 62 9.99 12.47 -3.64
CA THR A 62 10.74 13.66 -4.01
C THR A 62 11.24 13.51 -5.44
N GLU A 63 11.37 14.61 -6.15
CA GLU A 63 11.85 14.67 -7.53
C GLU A 63 13.04 15.64 -7.55
N GLU A 64 14.05 15.34 -8.36
CA GLU A 64 15.23 16.18 -8.60
C GLU A 64 15.58 16.13 -10.10
N ASP A 65 16.07 17.24 -10.64
CA ASP A 65 16.60 17.30 -11.99
C ASP A 65 17.90 16.48 -12.08
N LEU A 66 18.10 15.76 -13.19
CA LEU A 66 19.29 14.94 -13.47
C LEU A 66 20.34 15.72 -14.27
#